data_AF-A0A919UPN8-F1
#
_entry.id   AF-A0A919UPN8-F1
#
_cell.length_a   1.000
_cell.length_b   1.000
_cell.length_c   1.000
_cell.angle_alpha   90.00
_cell.angle_beta   90.00
_cell.angle_gamma   90.00
#
_symmetry.space_group_name_H-M   'P 1'
#
loop_
_entity.id
_entity.type
_entity.pdbx_description
1 polymer ?
#
loop_
_entity_poly.entity_id
_entity_poly.type
_entity_poly.pdbx_seq_one_letter_code
_entity_poly.pdbx_strand_id
1 'polypeptide(L)'
;MGVNLLVYVPGLDGDPAPLRRLAADLGESWRAEVSPVRVRPWDRRSAGELARELSSWIARIWWEMGGLGRVVLVGHSVGGLLVRHAYLIARGDEDSRETKAWAGRVSRIVLLAAPNRGVDARRLALTGRAMADLRRGAPYLTDLRVRWLDHFDRTVLPPRVVQLLGTGDTLVTRDDSLDVEQFANARHVTVPGADHHSLRDHHRLIWAAVAGPGLPTTPILGVEPRTVVFLTRSRDRNWQALRRALAGRADVRAVPAHGFLDEYGQVYARHRHGAIHFAGLGRGAGVLGRALAAVPALAFGNVYLAGSALPGFPWRRVLEREQVGKVRDDGDLSLAQVPEVVAYLSEVEADAGDRLRLGGQAART
;
A
#
# COMPACT_ATOMS: atom_id res chain seq x y z
N MET A 1 -13.31 14.86 29.83
CA MET A 1 -12.79 13.95 28.79
C MET A 1 -13.24 14.48 27.44
N GLY A 2 -12.38 14.47 26.41
CA GLY A 2 -12.77 14.93 25.07
C GLY A 2 -13.75 13.95 24.39
N VAL A 3 -14.68 14.48 23.59
CA VAL A 3 -15.62 13.66 22.80
C VAL A 3 -14.84 12.92 21.72
N ASN A 4 -15.00 11.59 21.64
CA ASN A 4 -14.34 10.75 20.64
C ASN A 4 -15.01 10.91 19.28
N LEU A 5 -14.24 10.83 18.20
CA LEU A 5 -14.74 10.94 16.84
C LEU A 5 -14.66 9.58 16.14
N LEU A 6 -15.79 9.12 15.59
CA LEU A 6 -15.84 8.01 14.64
C LEU A 6 -16.19 8.58 13.26
N VAL A 7 -15.28 8.40 12.30
CA VAL A 7 -15.47 8.79 10.90
C VAL A 7 -15.79 7.56 10.07
N TYR A 8 -16.90 7.59 9.34
CA TYR A 8 -17.24 6.57 8.36
C TYR A 8 -17.18 7.10 6.94
N VAL A 9 -16.39 6.45 6.09
CA VAL A 9 -16.23 6.77 4.66
C VAL A 9 -16.87 5.64 3.85
N PRO A 10 -18.03 5.90 3.21
CA PRO A 10 -18.76 4.86 2.48
C PRO A 10 -18.03 4.45 1.19
N GLY A 11 -18.47 3.32 0.63
CA GLY A 11 -18.11 2.90 -0.72
C GLY A 11 -18.80 3.73 -1.81
N LEU A 12 -18.83 3.18 -3.04
CA LEU A 12 -19.39 3.86 -4.21
C LEU A 12 -20.90 4.12 -4.12
N ASP A 13 -21.63 3.27 -3.38
CA ASP A 13 -23.08 3.44 -3.15
C ASP A 13 -23.40 4.59 -2.19
N GLY A 14 -22.42 5.05 -1.42
CA GLY A 14 -22.59 6.14 -0.47
C GLY A 14 -23.49 5.80 0.72
N ASP A 15 -23.71 4.52 1.01
CA ASP A 15 -24.66 4.06 2.03
C ASP A 15 -24.19 4.43 3.46
N PRO A 16 -24.93 5.29 4.19
CA PRO A 16 -24.59 5.67 5.57
C PRO A 16 -25.14 4.71 6.63
N ALA A 17 -25.96 3.71 6.26
CA ALA A 17 -26.63 2.83 7.20
C ALA A 17 -25.69 2.14 8.21
N PRO A 18 -24.47 1.72 7.86
CA PRO A 18 -23.55 1.10 8.82
C PRO A 18 -23.22 2.05 9.97
N LEU A 19 -22.99 3.33 9.68
CA LEU A 19 -22.74 4.32 10.71
C LEU A 19 -23.96 4.53 11.60
N ARG A 20 -25.16 4.65 11.03
CA ARG A 20 -26.38 4.86 11.82
C ARG A 20 -26.60 3.75 12.85
N ARG A 21 -26.30 2.50 12.47
CA ARG A 21 -26.38 1.35 13.38
C ARG A 21 -25.30 1.42 14.45
N LEU A 22 -24.04 1.71 14.08
CA LEU A 22 -22.95 1.88 15.05
C LEU A 22 -23.21 3.03 16.02
N ALA A 23 -23.74 4.14 15.54
CA ALA A 23 -24.05 5.33 16.34
C ALA A 23 -25.10 5.05 17.43
N ALA A 24 -26.02 4.12 17.20
CA ALA A 24 -26.98 3.71 18.23
C ALA A 24 -26.31 2.97 19.41
N ASP A 25 -25.20 2.27 19.16
CA ASP A 25 -24.43 1.56 20.18
C ASP A 25 -23.32 2.43 20.79
N LEU A 26 -23.01 3.57 20.16
CA LEU A 26 -22.05 4.55 20.64
C LEU A 26 -22.69 5.40 21.75
N GLY A 27 -22.20 5.30 22.98
CA GLY A 27 -22.63 6.19 24.07
C GLY A 27 -22.24 7.65 23.84
N GLU A 28 -22.73 8.55 24.71
CA GLU A 28 -22.61 10.03 24.59
C GLU A 28 -21.18 10.57 24.48
N SER A 29 -20.19 9.77 24.86
CA SER A 29 -18.76 10.12 24.71
C SER A 29 -18.26 10.08 23.25
N TRP A 30 -19.13 9.81 22.28
CA TRP A 30 -18.78 9.70 20.87
C TRP A 30 -19.65 10.59 19.99
N ARG A 31 -19.01 11.13 18.96
CA ARG A 31 -19.64 11.74 17.79
C ARG A 31 -19.30 10.89 16.57
N ALA A 32 -20.32 10.47 15.84
CA ALA A 32 -20.21 9.66 14.64
C ALA A 32 -20.54 10.51 13.42
N GLU A 33 -19.65 10.53 12.42
CA GLU A 33 -19.77 11.38 11.23
C GLU A 33 -19.61 10.57 9.95
N VAL A 34 -20.54 10.75 8.99
CA VAL A 34 -20.39 10.23 7.63
C VAL A 34 -19.61 11.25 6.82
N SER A 35 -18.54 10.80 6.17
CA SER A 35 -17.78 11.66 5.27
C SER A 35 -18.68 12.21 4.13
N PRO A 36 -18.67 13.53 3.89
CA PRO A 36 -19.26 14.12 2.69
C PRO A 36 -18.38 13.86 1.46
N VAL A 37 -17.09 13.58 1.67
CA VAL A 37 -16.13 13.25 0.61
C VAL A 37 -16.34 11.80 0.21
N ARG A 38 -16.65 11.59 -1.07
CA ARG A 38 -17.00 10.28 -1.65
C ARG A 38 -16.30 10.12 -2.99
N VAL A 39 -15.93 8.88 -3.31
CA VAL A 39 -15.54 8.51 -4.68
C VAL A 39 -16.80 8.27 -5.49
N ARG A 40 -16.94 8.97 -6.60
CA ARG A 40 -17.96 8.68 -7.63
C ARG A 40 -17.30 8.04 -8.84
N PRO A 41 -17.97 7.08 -9.51
CA PRO A 41 -17.41 6.40 -10.67
C PRO A 41 -16.97 7.32 -11.82
N TRP A 42 -17.51 8.54 -11.90
CA TRP A 42 -17.25 9.55 -12.93
C TRP A 42 -16.53 10.79 -12.38
N ASP A 43 -15.97 10.73 -11.16
CA ASP A 43 -15.26 11.88 -10.60
C ASP A 43 -14.12 12.33 -11.52
N ARG A 44 -14.06 13.64 -11.78
CA ARG A 44 -12.94 14.28 -12.50
C ARG A 44 -11.75 14.59 -11.59
N ARG A 45 -11.99 14.62 -10.27
CA ARG A 45 -10.94 14.74 -9.25
C ARG A 45 -10.13 13.44 -9.18
N SER A 46 -8.85 13.56 -8.87
CA SER A 46 -7.98 12.42 -8.53
C SER A 46 -8.35 11.85 -7.16
N ALA A 47 -7.95 10.61 -6.89
CA ALA A 47 -8.11 10.03 -5.56
C ALA A 47 -7.28 10.78 -4.51
N GLY A 48 -6.13 11.34 -4.90
CA GLY A 48 -5.29 12.17 -4.01
C GLY A 48 -5.97 13.47 -3.59
N GLU A 49 -6.67 14.15 -4.51
CA GLU A 49 -7.47 15.34 -4.18
C GLU A 49 -8.58 15.00 -3.17
N LEU A 50 -9.32 13.91 -3.41
CA LEU A 50 -10.34 13.44 -2.47
C LEU A 50 -9.75 13.09 -1.10
N ALA A 51 -8.60 12.44 -1.05
CA ALA A 51 -7.94 12.11 0.22
C ALA A 51 -7.48 13.36 1.00
N ARG A 52 -6.98 14.40 0.32
CA ARG A 52 -6.62 15.68 0.96
C ARG A 52 -7.86 16.39 1.50
N GLU A 53 -8.94 16.43 0.72
CA GLU A 53 -10.22 17.00 1.15
C GLU A 53 -10.77 16.26 2.38
N LEU A 54 -10.75 14.91 2.37
CA LEU A 54 -11.14 14.08 3.50
C LEU A 54 -10.27 14.39 4.74
N SER A 55 -8.94 14.44 4.58
CA SER A 55 -8.00 14.75 5.66
C SER A 55 -8.28 16.11 6.30
N SER A 56 -8.58 17.13 5.50
CA SER A 56 -8.91 18.48 5.98
C SER A 56 -10.30 18.54 6.64
N TRP A 57 -11.27 17.81 6.10
CA TRP A 57 -12.60 17.71 6.69
C TRP A 57 -12.55 17.03 8.08
N ILE A 58 -11.79 15.94 8.24
CA ILE A 58 -11.58 15.28 9.55
C ILE A 58 -10.95 16.25 10.54
N ALA A 59 -9.91 16.98 10.10
CA ALA A 59 -9.22 17.95 10.95
C ALA A 59 -10.18 19.03 11.49
N ARG A 60 -11.04 19.57 10.62
CA ARG A 60 -12.03 20.58 10.99
C ARG A 60 -13.01 20.06 12.04
N ILE A 61 -13.63 18.89 11.80
CA ILE A 61 -14.61 18.33 12.75
C ILE A 61 -13.96 18.01 14.09
N TRP A 62 -12.79 17.40 14.08
CA TRP A 62 -12.09 17.04 15.32
C TRP A 62 -11.73 18.30 16.13
N TRP A 63 -11.39 19.41 15.46
CA TRP A 63 -11.17 20.70 16.11
C TRP A 63 -12.46 21.31 16.67
N GLU A 64 -13.57 21.27 15.93
CA GLU A 64 -14.90 21.70 16.40
C GLU A 64 -15.35 20.95 17.66
N MET A 65 -14.88 19.72 17.85
CA MET A 65 -15.12 18.91 19.05
C MET A 65 -14.14 19.19 20.21
N GLY A 66 -13.31 20.22 20.08
CA GLY A 66 -12.31 20.62 21.08
C GLY A 66 -10.97 19.91 20.96
N GLY A 67 -10.74 19.05 19.97
CA GLY A 67 -9.40 18.53 19.66
C GLY A 67 -8.74 17.66 20.74
N LEU A 68 -9.54 17.00 21.59
CA LEU A 68 -9.02 16.17 22.69
C LEU A 68 -9.43 14.71 22.61
N GLY A 69 -10.40 14.37 21.77
CA GLY A 69 -10.92 13.01 21.64
C GLY A 69 -10.02 12.08 20.84
N ARG A 70 -10.23 10.78 21.03
CA ARG A 70 -9.70 9.72 20.17
C ARG A 70 -10.41 9.74 18.82
N VAL A 71 -9.72 9.32 17.77
CA VAL A 71 -10.28 9.15 16.42
C VAL A 71 -10.32 7.66 16.06
N VAL A 72 -11.42 7.22 15.47
CA VAL A 72 -11.56 5.92 14.79
C VAL A 72 -11.99 6.19 13.36
N LEU A 73 -11.27 5.63 12.41
CA LEU A 73 -11.61 5.72 10.99
C LEU A 73 -12.22 4.39 10.55
N VAL A 74 -13.31 4.44 9.81
CA VAL A 74 -13.99 3.30 9.21
C VAL A 74 -14.17 3.59 7.73
N GLY A 75 -13.68 2.71 6.86
CA GLY A 75 -13.83 2.86 5.42
C GLY A 75 -14.41 1.59 4.80
N HIS A 76 -15.47 1.72 3.99
CA HIS A 76 -16.05 0.61 3.23
C HIS A 76 -15.60 0.66 1.77
N SER A 77 -15.21 -0.48 1.22
CA SER A 77 -14.80 -0.60 -0.19
C SER A 77 -13.72 0.43 -0.53
N VAL A 78 -13.88 1.19 -1.62
CA VAL A 78 -12.99 2.29 -2.03
C VAL A 78 -12.83 3.39 -0.97
N GLY A 79 -13.80 3.55 -0.06
CA GLY A 79 -13.69 4.46 1.09
C GLY A 79 -12.55 4.08 2.03
N GLY A 80 -12.21 2.79 2.14
CA GLY A 80 -11.05 2.31 2.88
C GLY A 80 -9.72 2.81 2.30
N LEU A 81 -9.62 2.92 0.98
CA LEU A 81 -8.43 3.46 0.31
C LEU A 81 -8.28 4.97 0.54
N LEU A 82 -9.39 5.72 0.53
CA LEU A 82 -9.37 7.15 0.88
C LEU A 82 -8.97 7.37 2.34
N VAL A 83 -9.48 6.58 3.27
CA VAL A 83 -9.12 6.64 4.70
C VAL A 83 -7.63 6.42 4.89
N ARG A 84 -7.05 5.39 4.23
CA ARG A 84 -5.61 5.11 4.29
C ARG A 84 -4.80 6.33 3.85
N HIS A 85 -5.13 6.92 2.71
CA HIS A 85 -4.35 8.06 2.22
C HIS A 85 -4.57 9.33 3.04
N ALA A 86 -5.81 9.62 3.45
CA ALA A 86 -6.11 10.79 4.28
C ALA A 86 -5.36 10.75 5.62
N TYR A 87 -5.19 9.56 6.20
CA TYR A 87 -4.37 9.34 7.38
C TYR A 87 -2.89 9.62 7.12
N LEU A 88 -2.30 9.07 6.06
CA LEU A 88 -0.90 9.33 5.70
C LEU A 88 -0.64 10.82 5.45
N ILE A 89 -1.52 11.50 4.69
CA ILE A 89 -1.47 12.95 4.49
C ILE A 89 -1.43 13.69 5.83
N ALA A 90 -2.26 13.28 6.78
CA ALA A 90 -2.33 13.90 8.09
C ALA A 90 -1.13 13.56 9.01
N ARG A 91 -0.38 12.51 8.69
CA ARG A 91 0.88 12.15 9.36
C ARG A 91 2.10 12.87 8.78
N GLY A 92 1.89 13.81 7.85
CA GLY A 92 2.99 14.58 7.26
C GLY A 92 3.80 13.79 6.23
N ASP A 93 3.18 12.78 5.60
CA ASP A 93 3.80 12.05 4.49
C ASP A 93 4.25 13.02 3.37
N GLU A 94 5.17 12.59 2.50
CA GLU A 94 5.97 13.44 1.60
C GLU A 94 5.17 14.46 0.78
N ASP A 95 3.92 14.12 0.46
CA ASP A 95 2.97 14.96 -0.28
C ASP A 95 2.46 16.19 0.51
N SER A 96 2.37 16.11 1.84
CA SER A 96 1.82 17.20 2.66
C SER A 96 2.90 17.95 3.43
N ARG A 97 3.93 17.25 3.93
CA ARG A 97 4.96 17.78 4.85
C ARG A 97 4.42 18.48 6.11
N GLU A 98 3.11 18.43 6.33
CA GLU A 98 2.39 19.04 7.43
C GLU A 98 1.70 17.94 8.23
N THR A 99 2.02 17.86 9.51
CA THR A 99 1.37 16.94 10.44
C THR A 99 0.10 17.59 11.00
N LYS A 100 -1.02 16.86 10.96
CA LYS A 100 -2.29 17.29 11.55
C LYS A 100 -2.49 16.58 12.88
N ALA A 101 -2.80 17.34 13.93
CA ALA A 101 -2.89 16.83 15.30
C ALA A 101 -3.85 15.63 15.47
N TRP A 102 -4.96 15.59 14.73
CA TRP A 102 -5.94 14.50 14.79
C TRP A 102 -5.33 13.14 14.44
N ALA A 103 -4.31 13.10 13.56
CA ALA A 103 -3.68 11.85 13.14
C ALA A 103 -2.96 11.14 14.29
N GLY A 104 -2.41 11.90 15.24
CA GLY A 104 -1.83 11.38 16.48
C GLY A 104 -2.86 10.83 17.46
N ARG A 105 -4.15 11.10 17.24
CA ARG A 105 -5.26 10.57 18.05
C ARG A 105 -6.00 9.41 17.40
N VAL A 106 -5.59 9.01 16.19
CA VAL A 106 -6.16 7.83 15.53
C VAL A 106 -5.74 6.59 16.31
N SER A 107 -6.72 5.90 16.86
CA SER A 107 -6.50 4.66 17.58
C SER A 107 -6.73 3.42 16.72
N ARG A 108 -7.62 3.54 15.73
CA ARG A 108 -8.05 2.44 14.89
C ARG A 108 -8.42 2.88 13.48
N ILE A 109 -8.14 1.99 12.54
CA ILE A 109 -8.55 2.08 11.14
C ILE A 109 -9.23 0.76 10.79
N VAL A 110 -10.55 0.81 10.61
CA VAL A 110 -11.40 -0.35 10.29
C VAL A 110 -11.72 -0.31 8.80
N LEU A 111 -11.37 -1.37 8.10
CA LEU A 111 -11.50 -1.51 6.66
C LEU A 111 -12.53 -2.60 6.37
N LEU A 112 -13.69 -2.21 5.82
CA LEU A 112 -14.79 -3.11 5.48
C LEU A 112 -14.71 -3.41 3.99
N ALA A 113 -14.36 -4.64 3.61
CA ALA A 113 -14.23 -5.03 2.20
C ALA A 113 -13.36 -4.05 1.37
N ALA A 114 -12.31 -3.47 1.96
CA ALA A 114 -11.46 -2.50 1.26
C ALA A 114 -10.52 -3.23 0.27
N PRO A 115 -10.51 -2.85 -1.03
CA PRO A 115 -9.65 -3.47 -2.04
C PRO A 115 -8.22 -2.89 -1.93
N ASN A 116 -7.46 -3.30 -0.92
CA ASN A 116 -6.16 -2.69 -0.60
C ASN A 116 -5.12 -2.78 -1.72
N ARG A 117 -5.20 -3.82 -2.58
CA ARG A 117 -4.43 -4.00 -3.83
C ARG A 117 -4.98 -3.22 -5.03
N GLY A 118 -6.21 -2.73 -4.92
CA GLY A 118 -6.88 -1.92 -5.93
C GLY A 118 -8.07 -2.58 -6.56
N VAL A 119 -8.83 -1.77 -7.30
CA VAL A 119 -9.99 -2.24 -8.03
C VAL A 119 -9.52 -2.95 -9.31
N ASP A 120 -9.87 -4.23 -9.43
CA ASP A 120 -9.66 -4.97 -10.66
C ASP A 120 -10.70 -4.55 -11.69
N ALA A 121 -10.24 -3.99 -12.81
CA ALA A 121 -11.10 -3.53 -13.90
C ALA A 121 -11.93 -4.67 -14.54
N ARG A 122 -11.50 -5.93 -14.38
CA ARG A 122 -12.27 -7.10 -14.83
C ARG A 122 -13.46 -7.39 -13.92
N ARG A 123 -13.36 -7.03 -12.63
CA ARG A 123 -14.43 -7.18 -11.65
C ARG A 123 -15.34 -5.95 -11.61
N LEU A 124 -14.79 -4.77 -11.89
CA LEU A 124 -15.53 -3.51 -11.87
C LEU A 124 -14.92 -2.47 -12.84
N ALA A 125 -15.60 -2.19 -13.95
CA ALA A 125 -15.14 -1.25 -14.98
C ALA A 125 -15.72 0.15 -14.78
N LEU A 126 -14.90 1.08 -14.27
CA LEU A 126 -15.28 2.49 -14.04
C LEU A 126 -14.24 3.43 -14.66
N THR A 127 -14.67 4.62 -15.08
CA THR A 127 -13.89 5.50 -16.01
C THR A 127 -13.46 6.85 -15.44
N GLY A 128 -13.90 7.22 -14.23
CA GLY A 128 -13.50 8.46 -13.57
C GLY A 128 -12.01 8.49 -13.20
N ARG A 129 -11.46 9.69 -13.05
CA ARG A 129 -10.04 9.90 -12.72
C ARG A 129 -9.68 9.28 -11.37
N ALA A 130 -10.51 9.50 -10.34
CA ALA A 130 -10.33 8.85 -9.04
C ALA A 130 -10.32 7.32 -9.17
N MET A 131 -11.23 6.76 -9.97
CA MET A 131 -11.25 5.31 -10.20
C MET A 131 -9.99 4.83 -10.92
N ALA A 132 -9.50 5.58 -11.92
CA ALA A 132 -8.25 5.26 -12.60
C ALA A 132 -7.05 5.22 -11.65
N ASP A 133 -6.97 6.15 -10.69
CA ASP A 133 -5.94 6.16 -9.65
C ASP A 133 -6.05 4.96 -8.69
N LEU A 134 -7.27 4.51 -8.38
CA LEU A 134 -7.55 3.37 -7.48
C LEU A 134 -7.53 2.00 -8.17
N ARG A 135 -7.21 1.94 -9.47
CA ARG A 135 -7.09 0.67 -10.18
C ARG A 135 -5.88 -0.11 -9.68
N ARG A 136 -6.05 -1.43 -9.64
CA ARG A 136 -4.94 -2.35 -9.40
C ARG A 136 -3.80 -2.11 -10.39
N GLY A 137 -2.59 -1.91 -9.87
CA GLY A 137 -1.39 -1.60 -10.65
C GLY A 137 -1.28 -0.17 -11.16
N ALA A 138 -2.18 0.75 -10.76
CA ALA A 138 -2.01 2.17 -11.03
C ALA A 138 -0.82 2.75 -10.23
N PRO A 139 -0.10 3.76 -10.75
CA PRO A 139 0.98 4.42 -10.03
C PRO A 139 0.56 4.96 -8.67
N TYR A 140 -0.54 5.72 -8.62
CA TYR A 140 -1.07 6.29 -7.38
C TYR A 140 -1.33 5.23 -6.32
N LEU A 141 -2.01 4.14 -6.68
CA LEU A 141 -2.32 3.11 -5.70
C LEU A 141 -1.07 2.34 -5.26
N THR A 142 -0.16 2.06 -6.18
CA THR A 142 1.10 1.37 -5.85
C THR A 142 1.91 2.21 -4.87
N ASP A 143 2.00 3.51 -5.12
CA ASP A 143 2.63 4.49 -4.23
C ASP A 143 1.99 4.49 -2.83
N LEU A 144 0.65 4.59 -2.78
CA LEU A 144 -0.10 4.52 -1.52
C LEU A 144 0.18 3.23 -0.74
N ARG A 145 0.27 2.09 -1.41
CA ARG A 145 0.54 0.80 -0.76
C ARG A 145 1.94 0.76 -0.15
N VAL A 146 2.95 1.24 -0.86
CA VAL A 146 4.33 1.28 -0.37
C VAL A 146 4.46 2.23 0.82
N ARG A 147 3.99 3.48 0.69
CA ARG A 147 4.02 4.46 1.79
C ARG A 147 3.25 4.00 3.02
N TRP A 148 2.14 3.29 2.82
CA TRP A 148 1.40 2.67 3.91
C TRP A 148 2.26 1.64 4.66
N LEU A 149 3.01 0.79 3.95
CA LEU A 149 3.91 -0.19 4.57
C LEU A 149 5.06 0.48 5.32
N ASP A 150 5.74 1.42 4.68
CA ASP A 150 6.84 2.17 5.30
C ASP A 150 6.40 2.94 6.55
N HIS A 151 5.24 3.60 6.49
CA HIS A 151 4.72 4.37 7.63
C HIS A 151 4.52 3.50 8.86
N PHE A 152 3.93 2.31 8.70
CA PHE A 152 3.66 1.43 9.84
C PHE A 152 4.91 0.74 10.36
N ASP A 153 5.90 0.43 9.51
CA ASP A 153 7.19 -0.09 9.94
C ASP A 153 7.99 0.93 10.79
N ARG A 154 7.83 2.23 10.49
CA ARG A 154 8.55 3.33 11.19
C ARG A 154 7.80 3.88 12.40
N THR A 155 6.52 3.53 12.58
CA THR A 155 5.69 4.10 13.65
C THR A 155 5.81 3.25 14.92
N VAL A 156 6.27 3.85 16.02
CA VAL A 156 6.44 3.17 17.32
C VAL A 156 5.11 2.74 17.94
N LEU A 157 4.06 3.57 17.83
CA LEU A 157 2.72 3.32 18.36
C LEU A 157 1.67 3.48 17.25
N PRO A 158 1.60 2.53 16.30
CA PRO A 158 0.70 2.65 15.17
C PRO A 158 -0.76 2.37 15.58
N PRO A 159 -1.76 2.99 14.91
CA PRO A 159 -3.17 2.68 15.15
C PRO A 159 -3.43 1.22 14.82
N ARG A 160 -4.39 0.58 15.50
CA ARG A 160 -4.79 -0.79 15.13
C ARG A 160 -5.49 -0.79 13.78
N VAL A 161 -5.14 -1.71 12.90
CA VAL A 161 -5.81 -1.85 11.59
C VAL A 161 -6.64 -3.12 11.61
N VAL A 162 -7.92 -3.05 11.29
CA VAL A 162 -8.80 -4.22 11.26
C VAL A 162 -9.48 -4.30 9.90
N GLN A 163 -9.11 -5.30 9.09
CA GLN A 163 -9.79 -5.63 7.84
C GLN A 163 -10.89 -6.67 8.12
N LEU A 164 -12.12 -6.35 7.74
CA LEU A 164 -13.23 -7.30 7.69
C LEU A 164 -13.46 -7.70 6.23
N LEU A 165 -13.48 -9.01 5.95
CA LEU A 165 -13.82 -9.55 4.64
C LEU A 165 -14.91 -10.61 4.76
N GLY A 166 -15.90 -10.55 3.87
CA GLY A 166 -16.91 -11.59 3.74
C GLY A 166 -16.40 -12.79 2.96
N THR A 167 -16.76 -14.01 3.35
CA THR A 167 -16.35 -15.21 2.58
C THR A 167 -17.05 -15.33 1.23
N GLY A 168 -18.18 -14.64 1.06
CA GLY A 168 -18.93 -14.55 -0.19
C GLY A 168 -18.57 -13.30 -1.02
N ASP A 169 -17.61 -12.48 -0.60
CA ASP A 169 -17.19 -11.30 -1.35
C ASP A 169 -16.38 -11.72 -2.60
N THR A 170 -16.95 -11.45 -3.78
CA THR A 170 -16.34 -11.75 -5.08
C THR A 170 -15.55 -10.56 -5.66
N LEU A 171 -15.71 -9.37 -5.08
CA LEU A 171 -15.03 -8.15 -5.51
C LEU A 171 -13.68 -8.01 -4.82
N VAL A 172 -13.64 -8.30 -3.51
CA VAL A 172 -12.46 -8.16 -2.67
C VAL A 172 -12.13 -9.48 -2.00
N THR A 173 -10.92 -9.96 -2.29
CA THR A 173 -10.42 -11.22 -1.77
C THR A 173 -9.35 -10.97 -0.71
N ARG A 174 -8.99 -12.02 0.04
CA ARG A 174 -7.90 -11.96 1.01
C ARG A 174 -6.56 -11.55 0.37
N ASP A 175 -6.29 -12.01 -0.85
CA ASP A 175 -5.08 -11.65 -1.61
C ASP A 175 -4.98 -10.15 -1.91
N ASP A 176 -6.12 -9.45 -1.91
CA ASP A 176 -6.16 -8.00 -2.08
C ASP A 176 -5.76 -7.26 -0.80
N SER A 177 -5.61 -7.94 0.34
CA SER A 177 -5.38 -7.37 1.67
C SER A 177 -4.04 -7.71 2.30
N LEU A 178 -3.08 -8.21 1.54
CA LEU A 178 -1.76 -8.58 2.06
C LEU A 178 -1.08 -7.46 2.85
N ASP A 179 -1.21 -6.21 2.41
CA ASP A 179 -0.64 -5.03 3.09
C ASP A 179 -1.07 -4.95 4.55
N VAL A 180 -2.29 -5.37 4.88
CA VAL A 180 -2.83 -5.33 6.25
C VAL A 180 -2.32 -6.53 7.06
N GLU A 181 -1.86 -7.61 6.43
CA GLU A 181 -1.36 -8.79 7.14
C GLU A 181 0.12 -8.67 7.53
N GLN A 182 0.76 -7.53 7.24
CA GLN A 182 2.21 -7.34 7.36
C GLN A 182 2.69 -6.69 8.68
N PHE A 183 1.79 -6.18 9.52
CA PHE A 183 2.17 -5.50 10.78
C PHE A 183 1.52 -6.14 12.00
N ALA A 184 2.21 -6.13 13.14
CA ALA A 184 1.76 -6.79 14.36
C ALA A 184 0.43 -6.25 14.91
N ASN A 185 0.16 -4.96 14.70
CA ASN A 185 -1.03 -4.21 15.13
C ASN A 185 -2.21 -4.32 14.13
N ALA A 186 -2.05 -5.11 13.07
CA ALA A 186 -3.08 -5.31 12.07
C ALA A 186 -3.74 -6.69 12.17
N ARG A 187 -5.01 -6.76 11.79
CA ARG A 187 -5.90 -7.92 12.00
C ARG A 187 -6.80 -8.13 10.80
N HIS A 188 -6.96 -9.39 10.41
CA HIS A 188 -7.95 -9.82 9.44
C HIS A 188 -9.03 -10.62 10.16
N VAL A 189 -10.28 -10.17 10.02
CA VAL A 189 -11.50 -10.84 10.50
C VAL A 189 -12.31 -11.31 9.30
N THR A 190 -12.53 -12.61 9.18
CA THR A 190 -13.39 -13.19 8.16
C THR A 190 -14.83 -13.25 8.67
N VAL A 191 -15.79 -12.91 7.81
CA VAL A 191 -17.22 -12.92 8.15
C VAL A 191 -17.93 -13.97 7.29
N PRO A 192 -18.29 -15.13 7.86
CA PRO A 192 -18.92 -16.21 7.11
C PRO A 192 -20.22 -15.78 6.44
N GLY A 193 -20.38 -16.14 5.16
CA GLY A 193 -21.59 -15.90 4.37
C GLY A 193 -21.80 -14.46 3.90
N ALA A 194 -21.06 -13.50 4.44
CA ALA A 194 -21.15 -12.10 4.00
C ALA A 194 -20.57 -11.92 2.60
N ASP A 195 -21.23 -11.11 1.79
CA ASP A 195 -20.73 -10.58 0.52
C ASP A 195 -20.25 -9.12 0.66
N HIS A 196 -19.90 -8.48 -0.46
CA HIS A 196 -19.36 -7.11 -0.48
C HIS A 196 -20.31 -6.06 0.14
N HIS A 197 -21.62 -6.29 0.05
CA HIS A 197 -22.64 -5.36 0.49
C HIS A 197 -23.15 -5.72 1.88
N SER A 198 -23.53 -6.97 2.12
CA SER A 198 -24.07 -7.48 3.38
C SER A 198 -23.05 -7.48 4.53
N LEU A 199 -21.74 -7.42 4.24
CA LEU A 199 -20.71 -7.25 5.28
C LEU A 199 -21.03 -6.10 6.24
N ARG A 200 -21.63 -5.03 5.72
CA ARG A 200 -21.94 -3.81 6.46
C ARG A 200 -23.13 -3.96 7.43
N ASP A 201 -23.93 -5.01 7.27
CA ASP A 201 -25.07 -5.32 8.14
C ASP A 201 -24.64 -6.04 9.44
N HIS A 202 -23.39 -6.52 9.50
CA HIS A 202 -22.83 -7.22 10.67
C HIS A 202 -22.35 -6.26 11.78
N HIS A 203 -23.26 -5.42 12.27
CA HIS A 203 -23.00 -4.36 13.24
C HIS A 203 -22.18 -4.81 14.47
N ARG A 204 -22.45 -5.98 15.05
CA ARG A 204 -21.70 -6.49 16.22
C ARG A 204 -20.22 -6.72 15.93
N LEU A 205 -19.89 -7.24 14.75
CA LEU A 205 -18.51 -7.46 14.34
C LEU A 205 -17.81 -6.14 14.03
N ILE A 206 -18.51 -5.21 13.38
CA ILE A 206 -17.97 -3.87 13.11
C ILE A 206 -17.74 -3.13 14.44
N TRP A 207 -18.66 -3.23 15.40
CA TRP A 207 -18.50 -2.71 16.75
C TRP A 207 -17.29 -3.32 17.46
N ALA A 208 -17.11 -4.64 17.39
CA ALA A 208 -15.94 -5.31 17.96
C ALA A 208 -14.61 -4.82 17.33
N ALA A 209 -14.61 -4.47 16.04
CA ALA A 209 -13.46 -3.86 15.39
C ALA A 209 -13.21 -2.41 15.86
N VAL A 210 -14.27 -1.63 16.06
CA VAL A 210 -14.23 -0.22 16.51
C VAL A 210 -13.84 -0.08 17.98
N ALA A 211 -14.38 -0.92 18.86
CA ALA A 211 -14.28 -0.75 20.31
C ALA A 211 -13.66 -1.95 21.04
N GLY A 212 -13.79 -3.16 20.48
CA GLY A 212 -13.40 -4.42 21.12
C GLY A 212 -11.90 -4.72 21.12
N PRO A 213 -11.45 -5.81 21.79
CA PRO A 213 -10.03 -6.15 21.94
C PRO A 213 -9.34 -6.46 20.60
N GLY A 214 -10.11 -6.87 19.57
CA GLY A 214 -9.59 -7.13 18.23
C GLY A 214 -8.81 -8.45 18.14
N LEU A 215 -9.44 -9.56 18.53
CA LEU A 215 -8.84 -10.89 18.41
C LEU A 215 -8.71 -11.26 16.92
N PRO A 216 -7.50 -11.57 16.42
CA PRO A 216 -7.34 -12.05 15.04
C PRO A 216 -8.08 -13.38 14.88
N THR A 217 -8.82 -13.55 13.80
CA THR A 217 -9.30 -14.87 13.37
C THR A 217 -8.31 -15.57 12.44
N THR A 218 -7.19 -14.90 12.15
CA THR A 218 -6.23 -15.31 11.13
C THR A 218 -4.81 -15.04 11.60
N PRO A 219 -3.88 -16.01 11.51
CA PRO A 219 -2.49 -15.79 11.84
C PRO A 219 -1.85 -14.76 10.90
N ILE A 220 -0.89 -14.00 11.43
CA ILE A 220 -0.04 -13.11 10.63
C ILE A 220 0.66 -13.97 9.57
N LEU A 221 0.67 -13.52 8.32
CA LEU A 221 1.45 -14.14 7.26
C LEU A 221 2.94 -13.92 7.58
N GLY A 222 3.57 -14.91 8.20
CA GLY A 222 5.03 -14.97 8.32
C GLY A 222 5.62 -15.20 6.93
N VAL A 223 6.12 -14.15 6.30
CA VAL A 223 6.86 -14.26 5.04
C VAL A 223 8.32 -13.96 5.31
N GLU A 224 9.18 -14.94 5.06
CA GLU A 224 10.61 -14.73 5.17
C GLU A 224 11.08 -13.68 4.15
N PRO A 225 11.89 -12.70 4.57
CA PRO A 225 12.57 -11.79 3.65
C PRO A 225 13.39 -12.59 2.63
N ARG A 226 13.24 -12.27 1.35
CA ARG A 226 13.99 -12.91 0.26
C ARG A 226 14.53 -11.85 -0.68
N THR A 227 15.66 -12.16 -1.30
CA THR A 227 16.16 -11.39 -2.44
C THR A 227 15.24 -11.66 -3.63
N VAL A 228 14.65 -10.60 -4.19
CA VAL A 228 13.75 -10.66 -5.35
C VAL A 228 14.37 -9.87 -6.49
N VAL A 229 14.44 -10.47 -7.67
CA VAL A 229 14.93 -9.80 -8.89
C VAL A 229 13.80 -9.70 -9.90
N PHE A 230 13.35 -8.47 -10.18
CA PHE A 230 12.45 -8.22 -11.29
C PHE A 230 13.21 -8.28 -12.61
N LEU A 231 12.89 -9.27 -13.44
CA LEU A 231 13.58 -9.50 -14.70
C LEU A 231 12.60 -9.32 -15.87
N THR A 232 12.86 -8.34 -16.72
CA THR A 232 12.01 -8.13 -17.91
C THR A 232 12.03 -9.36 -18.82
N ARG A 233 10.91 -9.68 -19.49
CA ARG A 233 10.84 -10.85 -20.38
C ARG A 233 11.59 -10.56 -21.68
N SER A 234 12.46 -11.47 -22.10
CA SER A 234 13.16 -11.43 -23.39
C SER A 234 13.40 -12.84 -23.93
N ARG A 235 13.52 -12.99 -25.25
CA ARG A 235 13.98 -14.23 -25.91
C ARG A 235 15.49 -14.25 -26.14
N ASP A 236 16.19 -13.18 -25.79
CA ASP A 236 17.64 -13.08 -25.92
C ASP A 236 18.34 -14.22 -25.16
N ARG A 237 19.32 -14.86 -25.80
CA ARG A 237 19.95 -16.08 -25.29
C ARG A 237 20.76 -15.81 -24.02
N ASN A 238 21.40 -14.64 -23.94
CA ASN A 238 22.24 -14.24 -22.81
C ASN A 238 21.34 -13.82 -21.63
N TRP A 239 20.23 -13.15 -21.92
CA TRP A 239 19.20 -12.83 -20.94
C TRP A 239 18.54 -14.08 -20.33
N GLN A 240 18.29 -15.12 -21.15
CA GLN A 240 17.81 -16.41 -20.67
C GLN A 240 18.86 -17.14 -19.83
N ALA A 241 20.15 -16.99 -20.16
CA ALA A 241 21.24 -17.50 -19.33
C ALA A 241 21.28 -16.80 -17.98
N LEU A 242 21.17 -15.47 -17.94
CA LEU A 242 21.06 -14.69 -16.70
C LEU A 242 19.87 -15.13 -15.84
N ARG A 243 18.68 -15.28 -16.43
CA ARG A 243 17.49 -15.78 -15.73
C ARG A 243 17.75 -17.13 -15.05
N ARG A 244 18.36 -18.08 -15.77
CA ARG A 244 18.68 -19.41 -15.24
C ARG A 244 19.74 -19.33 -14.14
N ALA A 245 20.74 -18.47 -14.29
CA ALA A 245 21.81 -18.33 -13.30
C ALA A 245 21.34 -17.64 -12.00
N LEU A 246 20.32 -16.78 -12.09
CA LEU A 246 19.65 -16.22 -10.92
C LEU A 246 18.70 -17.21 -10.23
N ALA A 247 18.20 -18.22 -10.95
CA ALA A 247 17.32 -19.23 -10.38
C ALA A 247 18.06 -20.03 -9.28
N GLY A 248 17.52 -19.99 -8.07
CA GLY A 248 18.14 -20.61 -6.88
C GLY A 248 18.99 -19.65 -6.02
N ARG A 249 19.25 -18.43 -6.50
CA ARG A 249 19.91 -17.37 -5.71
C ARG A 249 18.95 -16.26 -5.30
N ALA A 250 17.93 -16.00 -6.12
CA ALA A 250 16.87 -15.05 -5.85
C ALA A 250 15.51 -15.57 -6.35
N ASP A 251 14.43 -14.98 -5.83
CA ASP A 251 13.11 -15.13 -6.42
C ASP A 251 13.01 -14.24 -7.68
N VAL A 252 13.04 -14.86 -8.86
CA VAL A 252 13.06 -14.14 -10.13
C VAL A 252 11.63 -13.89 -10.63
N ARG A 253 11.24 -12.61 -10.65
CA ARG A 253 9.90 -12.18 -11.07
C ARG A 253 9.92 -11.64 -12.48
N ALA A 254 9.40 -12.44 -13.42
CA ALA A 254 9.25 -12.05 -14.80
C ALA A 254 7.83 -11.60 -15.12
N VAL A 255 7.60 -10.29 -15.07
CA VAL A 255 6.29 -9.67 -15.27
C VAL A 255 6.18 -8.89 -16.58
N PRO A 256 4.99 -8.88 -17.21
CA PRO A 256 4.74 -8.00 -18.34
C PRO A 256 4.69 -6.54 -17.87
N ALA A 257 4.99 -5.61 -18.77
CA ALA A 257 5.07 -4.18 -18.45
C ALA A 257 3.81 -3.63 -17.76
N HIS A 258 2.61 -4.04 -18.19
CA HIS A 258 1.33 -3.56 -17.63
C HIS A 258 1.03 -4.13 -16.24
N GLY A 259 1.69 -5.21 -15.81
CA GLY A 259 1.50 -5.83 -14.51
C GLY A 259 2.63 -5.54 -13.52
N PHE A 260 3.64 -4.77 -13.94
CA PHE A 260 4.86 -4.56 -13.15
C PHE A 260 4.59 -3.92 -11.79
N LEU A 261 3.85 -2.81 -11.74
CA LEU A 261 3.58 -2.10 -10.49
C LEU A 261 2.70 -2.90 -9.51
N ASP A 262 1.73 -3.65 -10.03
CA ASP A 262 0.90 -4.54 -9.21
C ASP A 262 1.75 -5.63 -8.54
N GLU A 263 2.62 -6.30 -9.32
CA GLU A 263 3.53 -7.31 -8.78
C GLU A 263 4.57 -6.71 -7.85
N TYR A 264 5.12 -5.53 -8.17
CA TYR A 264 6.01 -4.81 -7.26
C TYR A 264 5.34 -4.60 -5.90
N GLY A 265 4.13 -4.05 -5.85
CA GLY A 265 3.44 -3.83 -4.59
C GLY A 265 3.14 -5.12 -3.81
N GLN A 266 3.03 -6.26 -4.48
CA GLN A 266 2.85 -7.56 -3.83
C GLN A 266 4.16 -8.14 -3.29
N VAL A 267 5.24 -8.04 -4.08
CA VAL A 267 6.59 -8.40 -3.66
C VAL A 267 7.01 -7.54 -2.48
N TYR A 268 6.77 -6.23 -2.57
CA TYR A 268 7.10 -5.28 -1.51
C TYR A 268 6.34 -5.62 -0.22
N ALA A 269 5.01 -5.83 -0.27
CA ALA A 269 4.27 -6.28 0.91
C ALA A 269 4.89 -7.52 1.56
N ARG A 270 5.26 -8.53 0.76
CA ARG A 270 5.80 -9.82 1.24
C ARG A 270 7.26 -9.80 1.70
N HIS A 271 8.09 -9.01 1.02
CA HIS A 271 9.55 -9.11 1.11
C HIS A 271 10.21 -7.75 1.31
N ARG A 272 9.49 -6.74 1.81
CA ARG A 272 10.04 -5.38 2.02
C ARG A 272 11.31 -5.34 2.85
N HIS A 273 11.51 -6.26 3.80
CA HIS A 273 12.75 -6.35 4.58
C HIS A 273 13.88 -7.14 3.89
N GLY A 274 13.64 -7.62 2.68
CA GLY A 274 14.61 -8.27 1.80
C GLY A 274 15.07 -7.33 0.69
N ALA A 275 16.07 -7.77 -0.08
CA ALA A 275 16.59 -6.97 -1.18
C ALA A 275 15.69 -7.10 -2.43
N ILE A 276 15.24 -5.98 -2.98
CA ILE A 276 14.47 -5.94 -4.23
C ILE A 276 15.34 -5.29 -5.29
N HIS A 277 15.66 -6.04 -6.36
CA HIS A 277 16.49 -5.59 -7.47
C HIS A 277 15.70 -5.60 -8.77
N PHE A 278 16.23 -4.92 -9.78
CA PHE A 278 15.65 -4.90 -11.12
C PHE A 278 16.71 -5.16 -12.19
N ALA A 279 16.33 -5.91 -13.22
CA ALA A 279 17.12 -6.14 -14.41
C ALA A 279 16.25 -5.94 -15.67
N GLY A 280 16.63 -4.97 -16.51
CA GLY A 280 15.90 -4.58 -17.71
C GLY A 280 16.71 -4.68 -18.99
N LEU A 281 16.11 -5.25 -20.05
CA LEU A 281 16.69 -5.29 -21.39
C LEU A 281 15.87 -4.42 -22.35
N GLY A 282 16.52 -3.51 -23.09
CA GLY A 282 15.88 -2.73 -24.16
C GLY A 282 14.68 -1.93 -23.68
N ARG A 283 13.50 -2.20 -24.25
CA ARG A 283 12.22 -1.59 -23.83
C ARG A 283 11.85 -1.86 -22.37
N GLY A 284 12.41 -2.92 -21.79
CA GLY A 284 12.29 -3.25 -20.37
C GLY A 284 12.85 -2.18 -19.45
N ALA A 285 13.98 -1.55 -19.82
CA ALA A 285 14.52 -0.40 -19.11
C ALA A 285 13.52 0.77 -19.08
N GLY A 286 12.82 1.01 -20.20
CA GLY A 286 11.76 2.01 -20.29
C GLY A 286 10.57 1.76 -19.35
N VAL A 287 10.28 0.50 -18.99
CA VAL A 287 9.25 0.18 -17.97
C VAL A 287 9.68 0.68 -16.60
N LEU A 288 10.93 0.41 -16.20
CA LEU A 288 11.48 0.90 -14.94
C LEU A 288 11.49 2.43 -14.91
N GLY A 289 11.99 3.09 -15.96
CA GLY A 289 12.07 4.55 -16.00
C GLY A 289 10.71 5.23 -15.79
N ARG A 290 9.66 4.72 -16.46
CA ARG A 290 8.29 5.23 -16.25
C ARG A 290 7.77 4.92 -14.84
N ALA A 291 8.09 3.76 -14.29
CA ALA A 291 7.67 3.38 -12.93
C ALA A 291 8.31 4.29 -11.88
N LEU A 292 9.63 4.48 -11.91
CA LEU A 292 10.37 5.36 -11.00
C LEU A 292 9.89 6.81 -11.08
N ALA A 293 9.57 7.30 -12.28
CA ALA A 293 9.03 8.65 -12.48
C ALA A 293 7.62 8.82 -11.91
N ALA A 294 6.78 7.78 -12.00
CA ALA A 294 5.37 7.84 -11.63
C ALA A 294 5.08 7.46 -10.17
N VAL A 295 5.98 6.71 -9.52
CA VAL A 295 5.80 6.19 -8.17
C VAL A 295 7.04 6.55 -7.34
N PRO A 296 7.01 7.71 -6.65
CA PRO A 296 8.13 8.19 -5.84
C PRO A 296 8.59 7.20 -4.77
N ALA A 297 7.68 6.43 -4.18
CA ALA A 297 8.02 5.47 -3.13
C ALA A 297 8.68 4.16 -3.63
N LEU A 298 8.86 3.96 -4.94
CA LEU A 298 9.60 2.77 -5.41
C LEU A 298 11.05 2.79 -4.94
N ALA A 299 11.53 1.64 -4.50
CA ALA A 299 12.91 1.45 -4.05
C ALA A 299 13.47 0.15 -4.63
N PHE A 300 14.67 0.22 -5.18
CA PHE A 300 15.45 -0.92 -5.63
C PHE A 300 16.87 -0.84 -5.05
N GLY A 301 17.42 -1.96 -4.60
CA GLY A 301 18.82 -2.03 -4.20
C GLY A 301 19.73 -1.82 -5.41
N ASN A 302 19.67 -2.77 -6.35
CA ASN A 302 20.51 -2.77 -7.55
C ASN A 302 19.65 -2.79 -8.81
N VAL A 303 20.04 -1.97 -9.78
CA VAL A 303 19.40 -1.87 -11.09
C VAL A 303 20.42 -2.20 -12.17
N TYR A 304 20.19 -3.30 -12.87
CA TYR A 304 20.98 -3.71 -14.03
C TYR A 304 20.23 -3.39 -15.33
N LEU A 305 20.91 -2.75 -16.28
CA LEU A 305 20.38 -2.42 -17.59
C LEU A 305 21.28 -3.00 -18.68
N ALA A 306 20.63 -3.52 -19.71
CA ALA A 306 21.27 -3.92 -20.96
C ALA A 306 20.44 -3.43 -22.16
N GLY A 307 21.09 -3.06 -23.25
CA GLY A 307 20.51 -2.48 -24.46
C GLY A 307 19.66 -1.25 -24.15
N SER A 308 19.99 -0.51 -23.09
CA SER A 308 19.08 0.43 -22.44
C SER A 308 18.66 1.57 -23.36
N ALA A 309 17.35 1.82 -23.43
CA ALA A 309 16.76 2.95 -24.13
C ALA A 309 16.37 4.08 -23.16
N LEU A 310 17.20 4.34 -22.15
CA LEU A 310 17.03 5.45 -21.19
C LEU A 310 18.06 6.60 -21.34
N PRO A 311 18.37 7.08 -22.57
CA PRO A 311 19.23 8.25 -22.71
C PRO A 311 18.55 9.48 -22.10
N GLY A 312 19.29 10.23 -21.27
CA GLY A 312 18.79 11.44 -20.61
C GLY A 312 17.79 11.20 -19.48
N PHE A 313 17.59 9.95 -19.04
CA PHE A 313 16.78 9.69 -17.84
C PHE A 313 17.41 10.34 -16.60
N PRO A 314 16.63 11.00 -15.72
CA PRO A 314 17.15 11.80 -14.62
C PRO A 314 17.61 10.93 -13.44
N TRP A 315 18.62 10.06 -13.65
CA TRP A 315 19.17 9.16 -12.64
C TRP A 315 19.58 9.89 -11.37
N ARG A 316 20.15 11.09 -11.49
CA ARG A 316 20.51 11.93 -10.34
C ARG A 316 19.33 12.14 -9.40
N ARG A 317 18.14 12.48 -9.92
CA ARG A 317 16.94 12.70 -9.11
C ARG A 317 16.45 11.41 -8.45
N VAL A 318 16.57 10.27 -9.13
CA VAL A 318 16.18 8.95 -8.62
C VAL A 318 17.12 8.51 -7.49
N LEU A 319 18.42 8.75 -7.65
CA LEU A 319 19.44 8.48 -6.62
C LEU A 319 19.30 9.42 -5.41
N GLU A 320 19.07 10.71 -5.64
CA GLU A 320 18.83 11.71 -4.57
C GLU A 320 17.55 11.40 -3.76
N ARG A 321 16.58 10.71 -4.37
CA ARG A 321 15.36 10.20 -3.72
C ARG A 321 15.53 8.80 -3.13
N GLU A 322 16.72 8.22 -3.24
CA GLU A 322 17.03 6.87 -2.76
C GLU A 322 16.15 5.77 -3.37
N GLN A 323 15.52 6.03 -4.52
CA GLN A 323 14.68 5.04 -5.21
C GLN A 323 15.52 3.92 -5.83
N VAL A 324 16.82 4.15 -6.02
CA VAL A 324 17.77 3.17 -6.51
C VAL A 324 19.07 3.30 -5.72
N GLY A 325 19.62 2.19 -5.23
CA GLY A 325 20.93 2.17 -4.56
C GLY A 325 22.08 2.25 -5.56
N LYS A 326 22.21 1.24 -6.43
CA LYS A 326 23.24 1.19 -7.49
C LYS A 326 22.59 1.01 -8.86
N VAL A 327 23.21 1.57 -9.89
CA VAL A 327 22.85 1.37 -11.30
C VAL A 327 24.07 0.88 -12.06
N ARG A 328 23.90 -0.17 -12.87
CA ARG A 328 24.87 -0.67 -13.84
C ARG A 328 24.21 -0.78 -15.21
N ASP A 329 24.84 -0.20 -16.24
CA ASP A 329 24.40 -0.28 -17.64
C ASP A 329 25.57 -0.74 -18.50
N ASP A 330 25.47 -1.94 -19.04
CA ASP A 330 26.58 -2.58 -19.78
C ASP A 330 26.46 -2.40 -21.30
N GLY A 331 25.44 -1.68 -21.80
CA GLY A 331 25.07 -1.80 -23.20
C GLY A 331 24.65 -3.24 -23.48
N ASP A 332 25.38 -4.01 -24.27
CA ASP A 332 24.98 -5.40 -24.56
C ASP A 332 25.49 -6.40 -23.51
N LEU A 333 24.58 -7.26 -23.02
CA LEU A 333 24.93 -8.37 -22.13
C LEU A 333 25.53 -9.53 -22.94
N SER A 334 26.78 -9.89 -22.68
CA SER A 334 27.43 -11.10 -23.18
C SER A 334 27.33 -12.28 -22.18
N LEU A 335 27.52 -13.52 -22.65
CA LEU A 335 27.54 -14.71 -21.78
C LEU A 335 28.66 -14.66 -20.72
N ALA A 336 29.81 -14.07 -21.07
CA ALA A 336 30.95 -13.97 -20.15
C ALA A 336 30.66 -13.06 -18.95
N GLN A 337 29.78 -12.07 -19.11
CA GLN A 337 29.38 -11.14 -18.05
C GLN A 337 28.31 -11.72 -17.11
N VAL A 338 27.62 -12.80 -17.47
CA VAL A 338 26.51 -13.35 -16.67
C VAL A 338 26.88 -13.63 -15.20
N PRO A 339 28.01 -14.28 -14.87
CA PRO A 339 28.38 -14.53 -13.48
C PRO A 339 28.55 -13.24 -12.66
N GLU A 340 29.12 -12.21 -13.27
CA GLU A 340 29.34 -10.91 -12.63
C GLU A 340 28.01 -10.18 -12.39
N VAL A 341 27.11 -10.19 -13.36
CA VAL A 341 25.77 -9.60 -13.24
C VAL A 341 24.93 -10.35 -12.20
N VAL A 342 25.08 -11.68 -12.09
CA VAL A 342 24.44 -12.46 -11.03
C VAL A 342 24.98 -12.06 -9.66
N ALA A 343 26.29 -11.88 -9.51
CA ALA A 343 26.88 -11.42 -8.25
C ALA A 343 26.33 -10.03 -7.88
N TYR A 344 26.30 -9.10 -8.83
CA TYR A 344 25.72 -7.77 -8.67
C TYR A 344 24.23 -7.82 -8.24
N LEU A 345 23.40 -8.66 -8.86
CA LEU A 345 21.97 -8.78 -8.54
C LEU A 345 21.67 -9.69 -7.34
N SER A 346 22.68 -10.32 -6.76
CA SER A 346 22.58 -11.12 -5.53
C SER A 346 23.23 -10.43 -4.33
N GLU A 347 23.93 -9.32 -4.56
CA GLU A 347 24.57 -8.52 -3.53
C GLU A 347 23.49 -7.89 -2.64
N VAL A 348 23.34 -8.43 -1.44
CA VAL A 348 22.56 -7.82 -0.38
C VAL A 348 23.51 -6.88 0.35
N GLU A 349 23.46 -5.59 0.05
CA GLU A 349 24.16 -4.64 0.92
C GLU A 349 23.60 -4.78 2.34
N ALA A 350 24.49 -4.86 3.33
CA ALA A 350 24.12 -4.83 4.74
C ALA A 350 23.24 -3.60 5.07
N ASP A 351 23.41 -2.53 4.29
CA ASP A 351 22.68 -1.26 4.39
C ASP A 351 21.28 -1.30 3.74
N ALA A 352 20.95 -2.25 2.86
CA ALA A 352 19.54 -2.50 2.54
C ALA A 352 18.82 -3.01 3.79
N GLY A 353 19.53 -3.80 4.61
CA GLY A 353 19.13 -4.17 5.95
C GLY A 353 18.95 -2.97 6.88
N ASP A 354 19.84 -1.98 6.90
CA ASP A 354 19.75 -0.79 7.78
C ASP A 354 18.84 0.34 7.26
N ARG A 355 18.66 0.50 5.95
CA ARG A 355 17.61 1.36 5.36
C ARG A 355 16.20 0.82 5.64
N LEU A 356 16.10 -0.49 5.87
CA LEU A 356 14.87 -1.22 6.26
C LEU A 356 14.85 -1.62 7.75
N ARG A 357 15.94 -1.42 8.50
CA ARG A 357 16.06 -1.58 9.95
C ARG A 357 16.31 -0.22 10.55
N LEU A 358 15.23 0.35 11.07
CA LEU A 358 15.19 0.85 12.45
C LEU A 358 16.42 1.67 12.85
N GLY A 359 16.34 2.99 12.66
CA GLY A 359 16.99 3.91 13.60
C GLY A 359 16.71 3.43 15.02
N GLY A 360 17.76 3.01 15.71
CA GLY A 360 17.68 2.08 16.83
C GLY A 360 16.84 2.55 18.01
N GLN A 361 16.10 1.61 18.60
CA GLN A 361 15.92 1.50 20.06
C GLN A 361 15.14 0.24 20.53
N ALA A 362 14.72 -0.68 19.67
CA ALA A 362 13.91 -1.85 20.09
C ALA A 362 14.68 -3.18 20.21
N ALA A 363 16.02 -3.14 20.35
CA ALA A 363 16.84 -4.33 20.62
C ALA A 363 17.76 -4.14 21.83
N ARG A 364 17.26 -3.49 22.89
CA ARG A 364 17.76 -3.59 24.27
C ARG A 364 16.61 -3.31 25.24
N THR A 365 15.83 -4.33 25.55
CA THR A 365 15.19 -4.55 26.86
C THR A 365 14.65 -5.96 26.90
#